data_AF-A0A7R9QJH9-F1
#
_entry.id   AF-A0A7R9QJH9-F1
#
_cell.length_a   1.000
_cell.length_b   1.000
_cell.length_c   1.000
_cell.angle_alpha   90.00
_cell.angle_beta   90.00
_cell.angle_gamma   90.00
#
_symmetry.space_group_name_H-M   'P 1'
#
loop_
_entity.id
_entity.type
_entity.pdbx_description
1 polymer ?
#
loop_
_entity_poly.entity_id
_entity_poly.type
_entity_poly.pdbx_seq_one_letter_code
_entity_poly.pdbx_strand_id
1 'polypeptide(L)'
;MSQIFLNIFQLMSRFTRLLAFIILMGNIWTTRSCAGISGKSQILFAMAYITRYCDFFMHYHLLYHTLYKIVLIVTSLATLYLIYAKFKATYDRNHDTFRIEFLLIPVTLLGLLVNHEFTPIELWVQVLWAFSIYLESVAILPQLFMVSKTGEAKTITSHYLMALGSYRALYLMDWMWHYYFYGHYDLIAIGGGIVQTVLYCDFFYLYITRVIWGRTLLQCDEV
;
A
#
# COMPACT_ATOMS: atom_id res chain seq x y z
N MET A 1 16.43 12.00 -22.22
CA MET A 1 17.44 12.54 -21.27
C MET A 1 16.71 13.29 -20.14
N SER A 2 16.00 12.57 -19.26
CA SER A 2 15.26 13.18 -18.12
C SER A 2 14.89 12.16 -17.02
N GLN A 3 15.71 11.13 -16.78
CA GLN A 3 15.37 10.00 -15.89
C GLN A 3 16.40 9.78 -14.77
N ILE A 4 17.11 10.82 -14.29
CA ILE A 4 18.28 10.63 -13.40
C ILE A 4 18.23 11.41 -12.07
N PHE A 5 17.36 12.40 -11.88
CA PHE A 5 17.25 12.99 -10.54
C PHE A 5 16.27 12.20 -9.68
N LEU A 6 16.82 11.18 -8.99
CA LEU A 6 16.20 10.60 -7.82
C LEU A 6 16.04 11.72 -6.78
N ASN A 7 14.85 12.32 -6.75
CA ASN A 7 14.50 13.29 -5.75
C ASN A 7 14.56 12.64 -4.36
N ILE A 8 15.06 13.36 -3.36
CA ILE A 8 15.15 12.87 -1.98
C ILE A 8 13.79 12.37 -1.50
N PHE A 9 12.69 13.01 -1.92
CA PHE A 9 11.33 12.59 -1.61
C PHE A 9 10.96 11.22 -2.17
N GLN A 10 11.35 10.88 -3.40
CA GLN A 10 11.12 9.54 -3.95
C GLN A 10 11.91 8.47 -3.21
N LEU A 11 13.18 8.75 -2.92
CA LEU A 11 14.04 7.83 -2.22
C LEU A 11 13.49 7.56 -0.81
N MET A 12 13.16 8.63 -0.07
CA MET A 12 12.55 8.51 1.25
C MET A 12 11.23 7.75 1.18
N SER A 13 10.36 8.04 0.21
CA SER A 13 9.10 7.30 0.04
C SER A 13 9.31 5.80 -0.18
N ARG A 14 10.31 5.43 -1.00
CA ARG A 14 10.63 4.02 -1.25
C ARG A 14 11.10 3.33 0.02
N PHE A 15 11.97 3.97 0.80
CA PHE A 15 12.43 3.45 2.09
C PHE A 15 11.31 3.34 3.11
N THR A 16 10.48 4.37 3.27
CA THR A 16 9.36 4.35 4.23
C THR A 16 8.35 3.26 3.90
N ARG A 17 8.04 3.05 2.61
CA ARG A 17 7.16 1.94 2.20
C ARG A 17 7.78 0.58 2.50
N LEU A 18 9.07 0.38 2.20
CA LEU A 18 9.74 -0.88 2.53
C LEU A 18 9.79 -1.10 4.05
N LEU A 19 10.08 -0.05 4.82
CA LEU A 19 10.07 -0.08 6.28
C LEU A 19 8.71 -0.49 6.82
N ALA A 20 7.61 -0.01 6.23
CA ALA A 20 6.26 -0.43 6.64
C ALA A 20 6.08 -1.96 6.53
N PHE A 21 6.46 -2.55 5.39
CA PHE A 21 6.39 -4.01 5.22
C PHE A 21 7.34 -4.76 6.16
N ILE A 22 8.54 -4.23 6.43
CA ILE A 22 9.47 -4.83 7.40
C ILE A 22 8.89 -4.79 8.82
N ILE A 23 8.26 -3.68 9.23
CA ILE A 23 7.58 -3.56 10.54
C ILE A 23 6.47 -4.59 10.65
N LEU A 24 5.63 -4.72 9.62
CA LEU A 24 4.54 -5.70 9.60
C LEU A 24 5.06 -7.13 9.70
N MET A 25 6.03 -7.49 8.85
CA MET A 25 6.62 -8.82 8.83
C MET A 25 7.36 -9.14 10.15
N GLY A 26 8.12 -8.18 10.67
CA GLY A 26 8.81 -8.27 11.95
C GLY A 26 7.84 -8.52 13.10
N ASN A 27 6.72 -7.80 13.14
CA ASN A 27 5.66 -8.02 14.12
C ASN A 27 5.08 -9.44 14.05
N ILE A 28 4.70 -9.89 12.86
CA ILE A 28 4.14 -11.23 12.68
C ILE A 28 5.15 -12.30 13.12
N TRP A 29 6.44 -12.09 12.81
CA TRP A 29 7.50 -13.01 13.19
C TRP A 29 7.78 -13.04 14.69
N THR A 30 7.85 -11.89 15.37
CA THR A 30 8.15 -11.80 16.80
C THR A 30 6.98 -12.27 17.65
N THR A 31 5.76 -11.87 17.30
CA THR A 31 4.53 -12.27 18.03
C THR A 31 4.03 -13.66 17.67
N ARG A 32 4.59 -14.27 16.60
CA ARG A 32 4.15 -15.56 16.05
C ARG A 32 2.64 -15.59 15.73
N SER A 33 2.09 -14.43 15.39
CA SER A 33 0.65 -14.24 15.19
C SER A 33 0.38 -13.20 14.09
N CYS A 34 -0.64 -13.46 13.26
CA CYS A 34 -1.19 -12.51 12.29
C CYS A 34 -2.58 -11.97 12.69
N ALA A 35 -2.98 -12.13 13.96
CA ALA A 35 -4.28 -11.65 14.44
C ALA A 35 -4.38 -10.12 14.35
N GLY A 36 -5.44 -9.61 13.72
CA GLY A 36 -5.69 -8.19 13.49
C GLY A 36 -5.11 -7.63 12.17
N ILE A 37 -4.52 -8.48 11.32
CA ILE A 37 -4.04 -8.12 9.99
C ILE A 37 -4.96 -8.74 8.93
N SER A 38 -5.45 -7.90 8.02
CA SER A 38 -6.23 -8.32 6.85
C SER A 38 -5.29 -8.95 5.82
N GLY A 39 -5.46 -10.25 5.63
CA GLY A 39 -4.75 -11.00 4.60
C GLY A 39 -5.21 -10.57 3.21
N LYS A 40 -6.46 -10.12 3.06
CA LYS A 40 -6.99 -9.59 1.80
C LYS A 40 -6.27 -8.33 1.34
N SER A 41 -5.98 -7.40 2.24
CA SER A 41 -5.20 -6.19 1.89
C SER A 41 -3.80 -6.55 1.42
N GLN A 42 -3.14 -7.51 2.09
CA GLN A 42 -1.81 -7.96 1.69
C GLN A 42 -1.81 -8.63 0.31
N ILE A 43 -2.90 -9.32 -0.07
CA ILE A 43 -3.05 -9.88 -1.42
C ILE A 43 -3.12 -8.75 -2.45
N LEU A 44 -3.92 -7.71 -2.19
CA LEU A 44 -4.06 -6.58 -3.11
C LEU A 44 -2.74 -5.80 -3.27
N PHE A 45 -1.99 -5.58 -2.18
CA PHE A 45 -0.67 -4.97 -2.26
C PHE A 45 0.33 -5.82 -3.05
N ALA A 46 0.41 -7.13 -2.80
CA ALA A 46 1.29 -8.02 -3.55
C ALA A 46 0.94 -8.03 -5.05
N MET A 47 -0.36 -8.09 -5.38
CA MET A 47 -0.83 -8.03 -6.76
C MET A 47 -0.46 -6.70 -7.43
N ALA A 48 -0.62 -5.56 -6.74
CA ALA A 48 -0.22 -4.25 -7.25
C ALA A 48 1.29 -4.19 -7.52
N TYR A 49 2.14 -4.72 -6.62
CA TYR A 49 3.59 -4.67 -6.81
C TYR A 49 4.09 -5.62 -7.92
N ILE A 50 3.50 -6.82 -8.03
CA ILE A 50 3.84 -7.77 -9.09
C ILE A 50 3.49 -7.18 -10.46
N THR A 51 2.27 -6.63 -10.60
CA THR A 51 1.82 -6.04 -11.87
C THR A 51 2.60 -4.78 -12.23
N ARG A 52 2.94 -3.93 -11.26
CA ARG A 52 3.73 -2.70 -11.49
C ARG A 52 5.14 -2.97 -12.00
N TYR A 53 5.77 -4.03 -11.51
CA TYR A 53 7.19 -4.32 -11.76
C TYR A 53 7.40 -5.49 -12.71
N CYS A 54 6.37 -5.83 -13.50
CA CYS A 54 6.46 -6.82 -14.58
C CYS A 54 7.36 -6.34 -15.73
N ASP A 55 7.64 -5.03 -15.80
CA ASP A 55 8.55 -4.39 -16.76
C ASP A 55 10.03 -4.83 -16.65
N PHE A 56 10.37 -5.58 -15.60
CA PHE A 56 11.72 -6.02 -15.25
C PHE A 56 12.51 -6.65 -16.42
N PHE A 57 11.83 -7.41 -17.28
CA PHE A 57 12.48 -8.14 -18.36
C PHE A 57 12.61 -7.32 -19.65
N MET A 58 11.94 -6.17 -19.72
CA MET A 58 11.80 -5.40 -20.96
C MET A 58 12.78 -4.22 -21.03
N HIS A 59 13.25 -3.72 -19.89
CA HIS A 59 14.07 -2.51 -19.82
C HIS A 59 15.29 -2.70 -18.91
N TYR A 60 16.44 -2.19 -19.35
CA TYR A 60 17.61 -2.10 -18.49
C TYR A 60 17.39 -1.04 -17.41
N HIS A 61 17.43 -1.44 -16.15
CA HIS A 61 17.32 -0.54 -15.00
C HIS A 61 18.63 -0.52 -14.20
N LEU A 62 18.93 0.61 -13.56
CA LEU A 62 20.07 0.69 -12.64
C LEU A 62 19.89 -0.30 -11.49
N LEU A 63 20.99 -0.94 -11.06
CA LEU A 63 20.99 -2.03 -10.08
C LEU A 63 20.14 -1.75 -8.83
N TYR A 64 20.21 -0.54 -8.28
CA TYR A 64 19.47 -0.18 -7.07
C TYR A 64 17.94 -0.19 -7.27
N HIS A 65 17.43 0.19 -8.46
CA HIS A 65 16.01 0.11 -8.77
C HIS A 65 15.55 -1.33 -8.85
N THR A 66 16.34 -2.16 -9.53
CA THR A 66 16.13 -3.60 -9.69
C THR A 66 16.08 -4.29 -8.33
N LEU A 67 17.05 -4.01 -7.45
CA LEU A 67 17.10 -4.55 -6.09
C LEU A 67 15.89 -4.12 -5.26
N TYR A 68 15.52 -2.83 -5.30
CA TYR A 68 14.33 -2.34 -4.59
C TYR A 68 13.05 -3.05 -5.02
N LYS A 69 12.83 -3.18 -6.34
CA LYS A 69 11.67 -3.89 -6.91
C LYS A 69 11.61 -5.34 -6.39
N ILE A 70 12.72 -6.07 -6.46
CA ILE A 70 12.82 -7.47 -6.00
C ILE A 70 12.54 -7.58 -4.50
N VAL A 71 13.20 -6.77 -3.67
CA VAL A 71 13.03 -6.82 -2.20
C VAL A 71 11.59 -6.54 -1.80
N LEU A 72 10.93 -5.58 -2.46
CA LEU A 72 9.54 -5.24 -2.18
C LEU A 72 8.59 -6.39 -2.54
N ILE A 73 8.75 -7.00 -3.72
CA ILE A 73 7.94 -8.17 -4.13
C ILE A 73 8.16 -9.33 -3.17
N VAL A 74 9.41 -9.69 -2.89
CA VAL A 74 9.76 -10.80 -1.99
C VAL A 74 9.18 -10.58 -0.59
N THR A 75 9.28 -9.36 -0.05
CA THR A 75 8.74 -9.06 1.29
C THR A 75 7.20 -9.12 1.32
N SER A 76 6.53 -8.67 0.24
CA SER A 76 5.07 -8.78 0.13
C SER A 76 4.60 -10.24 0.04
N LEU A 77 5.29 -11.07 -0.75
CA LEU A 77 5.02 -12.50 -0.86
C LEU A 77 5.35 -13.26 0.42
N ALA A 78 6.45 -12.91 1.10
CA ALA A 78 6.81 -13.46 2.39
C ALA A 78 5.74 -13.14 3.44
N THR A 79 5.19 -11.93 3.44
CA THR A 79 4.08 -11.55 4.33
C THR A 79 2.85 -12.42 4.08
N LEU A 80 2.50 -12.67 2.81
CA LEU A 80 1.41 -13.60 2.46
C LEU A 80 1.68 -15.02 2.93
N TYR A 81 2.91 -15.52 2.76
CA TYR A 81 3.33 -16.82 3.27
C TYR A 81 3.18 -16.91 4.79
N LEU A 82 3.56 -15.86 5.53
CA LEU A 82 3.40 -15.82 6.97
C LEU A 82 1.93 -15.88 7.39
N ILE A 83 1.05 -15.16 6.69
CA ILE A 83 -0.39 -15.10 7.03
C ILE A 83 -1.12 -16.40 6.64
N TYR A 84 -0.93 -16.89 5.41
CA TYR A 84 -1.75 -17.97 4.86
C TYR A 84 -1.15 -19.37 5.02
N ALA A 85 0.15 -19.48 5.32
CA ALA A 85 0.82 -20.76 5.53
C ALA A 85 1.37 -20.89 6.95
N LYS A 86 2.36 -20.06 7.35
CA LYS A 86 3.12 -20.28 8.60
C LYS A 86 2.31 -20.04 9.87
N PHE A 87 1.56 -18.94 9.94
CA PHE A 87 0.75 -18.52 11.10
C PHE A 87 -0.75 -18.54 10.80
N LYS A 88 -1.17 -19.36 9.83
CA LYS A 88 -2.57 -19.51 9.38
C LYS A 88 -3.57 -19.72 10.51
N ALA A 89 -3.19 -20.43 11.57
CA ALA A 89 -4.05 -20.70 12.72
C ALA A 89 -4.49 -19.43 13.47
N THR A 90 -3.70 -18.36 13.39
CA THR A 90 -3.98 -17.07 14.06
C THR A 90 -4.65 -16.05 13.13
N TYR A 91 -4.87 -16.42 11.86
CA TYR A 91 -5.50 -15.54 10.88
C TYR A 91 -7.01 -15.48 11.10
N ASP A 92 -7.51 -14.29 11.37
CA ASP A 92 -8.92 -14.06 11.67
C ASP A 92 -9.77 -13.88 10.41
N ARG A 93 -10.16 -15.02 9.83
CA ARG A 93 -10.99 -15.05 8.62
C ARG A 93 -12.43 -14.55 8.86
N ASN A 94 -12.91 -14.60 10.10
CA ASN A 94 -14.28 -14.20 10.43
C ASN A 94 -14.43 -12.68 10.42
N HIS A 95 -13.36 -11.96 10.78
CA HIS A 95 -13.37 -10.49 10.73
C HIS A 95 -12.88 -9.95 9.37
N ASP A 96 -12.01 -10.65 8.63
CA ASP A 96 -11.58 -10.27 7.27
C ASP A 96 -12.63 -10.62 6.17
N THR A 97 -13.83 -10.04 6.31
CA THR A 97 -15.02 -10.34 5.48
C THR A 97 -15.19 -9.45 4.25
N PHE A 98 -14.28 -8.52 4.01
CA PHE A 98 -14.37 -7.59 2.88
C PHE A 98 -14.37 -8.33 1.52
N ARG A 99 -15.26 -7.96 0.61
CA ARG A 99 -15.36 -8.58 -0.73
C ARG A 99 -14.47 -7.84 -1.72
N ILE A 100 -13.29 -8.39 -1.99
CA ILE A 100 -12.26 -7.75 -2.84
C ILE A 100 -12.68 -7.64 -4.31
N GLU A 101 -13.68 -8.39 -4.74
CA GLU A 101 -14.23 -8.35 -6.10
C GLU A 101 -14.78 -6.94 -6.43
N PHE A 102 -15.35 -6.25 -5.43
CA PHE A 102 -15.82 -4.87 -5.58
C PHE A 102 -14.69 -3.86 -5.80
N LEU A 103 -13.43 -4.23 -5.52
CA LEU A 103 -12.27 -3.42 -5.83
C LEU A 103 -11.64 -3.87 -7.15
N LEU A 104 -11.43 -5.17 -7.32
CA LEU A 104 -10.74 -5.73 -8.48
C LEU A 104 -11.48 -5.44 -9.78
N ILE A 105 -12.81 -5.58 -9.82
CA ILE A 105 -13.58 -5.37 -11.06
C ILE A 105 -13.48 -3.91 -11.52
N PRO A 106 -13.82 -2.88 -10.70
CA PRO A 106 -13.71 -1.49 -11.14
C PRO A 106 -12.27 -1.06 -11.45
N VAL A 107 -11.30 -1.52 -10.66
CA VAL A 107 -9.88 -1.18 -10.87
C VAL A 107 -9.34 -1.78 -12.17
N THR A 108 -9.75 -3.01 -12.51
CA THR A 108 -9.38 -3.65 -13.78
C THR A 108 -9.99 -2.90 -14.96
N LEU A 109 -11.27 -2.55 -14.87
CA LEU A 109 -11.95 -1.77 -15.90
C LEU A 109 -11.29 -0.39 -16.08
N LEU A 110 -10.98 0.31 -14.98
CA LEU A 110 -10.27 1.59 -15.04
C LEU A 110 -8.87 1.45 -15.63
N GLY A 111 -8.11 0.42 -15.26
CA GLY A 111 -6.78 0.18 -15.83
C GLY A 111 -6.80 -0.12 -17.34
N LEU A 112 -7.88 -0.72 -17.84
CA LEU A 112 -8.08 -0.98 -19.27
C LEU A 112 -8.54 0.28 -20.02
N LEU A 113 -9.48 1.04 -19.47
CA LEU A 113 -10.12 2.17 -20.14
C LEU A 113 -9.35 3.48 -20.01
N VAL A 114 -8.64 3.67 -18.89
CA VAL A 114 -7.94 4.91 -18.53
C VAL A 114 -6.47 4.59 -18.30
N ASN A 115 -5.71 4.57 -19.39
CA ASN A 115 -4.28 4.34 -19.39
C ASN A 115 -3.58 5.31 -20.36
N HIS A 116 -2.26 5.48 -20.24
CA HIS A 116 -1.49 6.46 -21.03
C HIS A 116 -1.05 5.88 -22.39
N GLU A 117 -1.97 5.64 -23.33
CA GLU A 117 -1.58 5.00 -24.59
C GLU A 117 -0.67 5.86 -25.50
N PHE A 118 0.40 5.26 -26.03
CA PHE A 118 1.16 5.80 -27.17
C PHE A 118 1.55 4.76 -28.25
N THR A 119 1.60 3.44 -27.97
CA THR A 119 1.80 2.39 -29.01
C THR A 119 1.23 1.00 -28.64
N PRO A 120 0.80 0.16 -29.61
CA PRO A 120 0.25 -1.18 -29.34
C PRO A 120 1.22 -2.17 -28.67
N ILE A 121 2.52 -1.94 -28.77
CA ILE A 121 3.56 -2.87 -28.31
C ILE A 121 3.81 -2.77 -26.80
N GLU A 122 3.60 -1.57 -26.22
CA GLU A 122 3.77 -1.30 -24.78
C GLU A 122 2.45 -1.31 -24.00
N LEU A 123 1.34 -1.52 -24.70
CA LEU A 123 -0.02 -1.42 -24.16
C LEU A 123 -0.22 -2.26 -22.90
N TRP A 124 0.21 -3.52 -22.91
CA TRP A 124 0.04 -4.42 -21.76
C TRP A 124 0.79 -3.95 -20.51
N VAL A 125 1.99 -3.37 -20.68
CA VAL A 125 2.79 -2.87 -19.56
C VAL A 125 2.14 -1.62 -18.97
N GLN A 126 1.62 -0.73 -19.81
CA GLN A 126 0.93 0.49 -19.38
C GLN A 126 -0.40 0.19 -18.68
N VAL A 127 -1.19 -0.77 -19.19
CA VAL A 127 -2.42 -1.24 -18.54
C VAL A 127 -2.10 -1.83 -17.18
N LEU A 128 -1.10 -2.71 -17.07
CA LEU A 128 -0.67 -3.28 -15.77
C LEU A 128 -0.16 -2.22 -14.82
N TRP A 129 0.56 -1.21 -15.33
CA TRP A 129 1.01 -0.07 -14.55
C TRP A 129 -0.17 0.75 -14.01
N ALA A 130 -1.12 1.15 -14.86
CA ALA A 130 -2.30 1.92 -14.47
C ALA A 130 -3.18 1.13 -13.48
N PHE A 131 -3.44 -0.14 -13.79
CA PHE A 131 -4.08 -1.10 -12.88
C PHE A 131 -3.41 -1.12 -11.51
N SER A 132 -2.07 -1.20 -11.46
CA SER A 132 -1.35 -1.25 -10.19
C SER A 132 -1.50 0.04 -9.37
N ILE A 133 -1.59 1.21 -10.02
CA ILE A 133 -1.78 2.50 -9.34
C ILE A 133 -3.17 2.57 -8.73
N TYR A 134 -4.19 2.22 -9.51
CA TYR A 134 -5.57 2.16 -9.04
C TYR A 134 -5.78 1.08 -7.98
N LEU A 135 -5.11 -0.07 -8.07
CA LEU A 135 -5.22 -1.14 -7.09
C LEU A 135 -4.58 -0.75 -5.76
N GLU A 136 -3.37 -0.18 -5.79
CA GLU A 136 -2.67 0.24 -4.56
C GLU A 136 -3.44 1.34 -3.83
N SER A 137 -4.15 2.21 -4.54
CA SER A 137 -4.90 3.30 -3.90
C SER A 137 -6.01 2.79 -2.99
N VAL A 138 -6.65 1.67 -3.35
CA VAL A 138 -7.76 1.06 -2.61
C VAL A 138 -7.37 -0.19 -1.83
N ALA A 139 -6.13 -0.69 -1.99
CA ALA A 139 -5.66 -1.95 -1.40
C ALA A 139 -5.75 -2.00 0.13
N ILE A 140 -5.77 -0.84 0.80
CA ILE A 140 -5.86 -0.76 2.26
C ILE A 140 -7.27 -0.96 2.82
N LEU A 141 -8.32 -0.83 1.99
CA LEU A 141 -9.72 -0.88 2.42
C LEU A 141 -10.10 -2.13 3.23
N PRO A 142 -9.69 -3.37 2.87
CA PRO A 142 -10.02 -4.54 3.69
C PRO A 142 -9.47 -4.46 5.12
N GLN A 143 -8.27 -3.88 5.30
CA GLN A 143 -7.65 -3.66 6.62
C GLN A 143 -8.42 -2.61 7.41
N LEU A 144 -8.81 -1.50 6.77
CA LEU A 144 -9.62 -0.46 7.41
C LEU A 144 -10.97 -1.01 7.87
N PHE A 145 -11.62 -1.78 6.99
CA PHE A 145 -12.88 -2.43 7.29
C PHE A 145 -12.75 -3.41 8.46
N MET A 146 -11.69 -4.23 8.49
CA MET A 146 -11.43 -5.15 9.60
C MET A 146 -11.26 -4.40 10.93
N VAL A 147 -10.42 -3.35 10.96
CA VAL A 147 -10.21 -2.54 12.18
C VAL A 147 -11.49 -1.84 12.63
N SER A 148 -12.30 -1.34 11.69
CA SER A 148 -13.57 -0.70 12.02
C SER A 148 -14.58 -1.66 12.67
N LYS A 149 -14.52 -2.94 12.31
CA LYS A 149 -15.37 -4.01 12.86
C LYS A 149 -14.89 -4.51 14.22
N THR A 150 -13.58 -4.74 14.37
CA THR A 150 -13.03 -5.30 15.60
C THR A 150 -12.90 -4.26 16.71
N GLY A 151 -12.83 -2.96 16.38
CA GLY A 151 -12.59 -1.89 17.36
C GLY A 151 -11.17 -1.89 17.96
N GLU A 152 -10.43 -2.99 17.77
CA GLU A 152 -9.05 -3.15 18.21
C GLU A 152 -8.07 -2.92 17.05
N ALA A 153 -7.29 -1.84 17.13
CA ALA A 153 -6.04 -1.73 16.40
C ALA A 153 -4.88 -1.98 17.38
N LYS A 154 -4.15 -3.09 17.20
CA LYS A 154 -2.90 -3.32 17.93
C LYS A 154 -1.92 -2.18 17.60
N THR A 155 -1.21 -1.66 18.60
CA THR A 155 -0.28 -0.52 18.46
C THR A 155 0.73 -0.71 17.31
N ILE A 156 1.17 -1.94 17.07
CA ILE A 156 2.14 -2.24 16.00
C ILE A 156 1.48 -2.16 14.60
N THR A 157 0.22 -2.54 14.47
CA THR A 157 -0.56 -2.32 13.24
C THR A 157 -0.63 -0.82 12.93
N SER A 158 -0.71 0.02 13.96
CA SER A 158 -0.71 1.47 13.81
C SER A 158 0.62 2.03 13.32
N HIS A 159 1.77 1.54 13.82
CA HIS A 159 3.08 1.95 13.30
C HIS A 159 3.28 1.56 11.83
N TYR A 160 2.83 0.36 11.44
CA TYR A 160 2.80 -0.06 10.04
C TYR A 160 1.95 0.89 9.18
N LEU A 161 0.72 1.17 9.61
CA LEU A 161 -0.20 2.03 8.88
C LEU A 161 0.26 3.48 8.84
N MET A 162 0.92 3.96 9.90
CA MET A 162 1.55 5.28 9.93
C MET A 162 2.71 5.37 8.95
N ALA A 163 3.58 4.35 8.88
CA ALA A 163 4.62 4.29 7.87
C ALA A 163 4.03 4.25 6.45
N LEU A 164 2.91 3.54 6.26
CA LEU A 164 2.17 3.57 5.00
C LEU A 164 1.61 4.97 4.67
N GLY A 165 1.01 5.67 5.61
CA GLY A 165 0.57 7.05 5.39
C GLY A 165 1.74 8.01 5.10
N SER A 166 2.87 7.84 5.79
CA SER A 166 4.04 8.70 5.63
C SER A 166 4.69 8.58 4.26
N TYR A 167 4.83 7.37 3.69
CA TYR A 167 5.36 7.27 2.31
C TYR A 167 4.45 7.97 1.30
N ARG A 168 3.14 7.94 1.54
CA ARG A 168 2.16 8.60 0.68
C ARG A 168 2.31 10.12 0.72
N ALA A 169 2.48 10.70 1.90
CA ALA A 169 2.75 12.14 2.06
C ALA A 169 4.04 12.55 1.32
N LEU A 170 5.09 11.75 1.43
CA LEU A 170 6.36 12.00 0.73
C LEU A 170 6.21 11.92 -0.80
N TYR A 171 5.37 11.02 -1.33
CA TYR A 171 5.05 10.99 -2.76
C TYR A 171 4.28 12.22 -3.22
N LEU A 172 3.38 12.75 -2.38
CA LEU A 172 2.66 13.98 -2.70
C LEU A 172 3.62 15.17 -2.80
N MET A 173 4.59 15.25 -1.86
CA MET A 173 5.68 16.24 -1.92
C MET A 173 6.54 16.08 -3.17
N ASP A 174 6.82 14.83 -3.57
CA ASP A 174 7.56 14.56 -4.80
C ASP A 174 6.83 15.07 -6.05
N TRP A 175 5.51 14.89 -6.14
CA TRP A 175 4.74 15.38 -7.28
C TRP A 175 4.68 16.91 -7.32
N MET A 176 4.51 17.56 -6.17
CA MET A 176 4.58 19.03 -6.10
C MET A 176 5.95 19.55 -6.55
N TRP A 177 7.04 18.87 -6.14
CA TRP A 177 8.39 19.20 -6.57
C TRP A 177 8.54 19.05 -8.09
N HIS A 178 8.10 17.92 -8.67
CA HIS A 178 8.22 17.68 -10.10
C HIS A 178 7.38 18.66 -10.94
N TYR A 179 6.18 19.00 -10.46
CA TYR A 179 5.35 20.01 -11.11
C TYR A 179 6.03 21.39 -11.10
N TYR A 180 6.56 21.82 -9.96
CA TYR A 180 7.18 23.14 -9.81
C TYR A 180 8.48 23.29 -10.62
N PHE A 181 9.38 22.30 -10.57
CA PHE A 181 10.69 22.40 -11.19
C PHE A 181 10.75 21.92 -12.64
N TYR A 182 9.92 20.94 -13.02
CA TYR A 182 9.98 20.31 -14.34
C TYR A 182 8.68 20.45 -15.15
N GLY A 183 7.63 21.07 -14.59
CA GLY A 183 6.33 21.18 -15.25
C GLY A 183 5.64 19.82 -15.52
N HIS A 184 6.14 18.75 -14.90
CA HIS A 184 5.69 17.38 -15.17
C HIS A 184 4.58 16.99 -14.18
N TYR A 185 3.49 16.43 -14.71
CA TYR A 185 2.39 15.89 -13.93
C TYR A 185 1.80 14.65 -14.62
N ASP A 186 1.37 13.69 -13.81
CA ASP A 186 0.71 12.47 -14.25
C ASP A 186 -0.64 12.36 -13.54
N LEU A 187 -1.73 12.54 -14.30
CA LEU A 187 -3.09 12.56 -13.75
C LEU A 187 -3.52 11.21 -13.16
N ILE A 188 -3.03 10.09 -13.71
CA ILE A 188 -3.36 8.75 -13.20
C ILE A 188 -2.68 8.56 -11.85
N ALA A 189 -1.39 8.88 -11.76
CA ALA A 189 -0.64 8.82 -10.52
C ALA A 189 -1.25 9.76 -9.47
N ILE A 190 -1.49 11.03 -9.81
CA ILE A 190 -2.06 12.04 -8.92
C ILE A 190 -3.45 11.62 -8.43
N GLY A 191 -4.34 11.22 -9.34
CA GLY A 191 -5.71 10.82 -9.01
C GLY A 191 -5.76 9.61 -8.08
N GLY A 192 -5.06 8.52 -8.43
CA GLY A 192 -4.93 7.35 -7.55
C GLY A 192 -4.31 7.72 -6.21
N GLY A 193 -3.37 8.66 -6.23
CA GLY A 193 -2.73 9.17 -5.04
C GLY A 193 -3.60 9.97 -4.10
N ILE A 194 -4.49 10.81 -4.62
CA ILE A 194 -5.46 11.57 -3.84
C ILE A 194 -6.42 10.60 -3.15
N VAL A 195 -6.98 9.64 -3.90
CA VAL A 195 -7.86 8.58 -3.36
C VAL A 195 -7.17 7.87 -2.20
N GLN A 196 -5.92 7.46 -2.41
CA GLN A 196 -5.14 6.77 -1.41
C GLN A 196 -4.90 7.63 -0.16
N THR A 197 -4.52 8.91 -0.32
CA THR A 197 -4.30 9.84 0.80
C THR A 197 -5.58 10.03 1.61
N VAL A 198 -6.73 10.21 0.96
CA VAL A 198 -8.03 10.36 1.64
C VAL A 198 -8.35 9.13 2.49
N LEU A 199 -8.13 7.92 1.97
CA LEU A 199 -8.34 6.68 2.73
C LEU A 199 -7.41 6.56 3.94
N TYR A 200 -6.15 6.99 3.81
CA TYR A 200 -5.25 7.04 4.97
C TYR A 200 -5.65 8.11 5.99
N CYS A 201 -6.15 9.27 5.55
CA CYS A 201 -6.67 10.30 6.46
C CYS A 201 -7.88 9.78 7.26
N ASP A 202 -8.81 9.10 6.60
CA ASP A 202 -9.95 8.46 7.27
C ASP A 202 -9.48 7.41 8.30
N PHE A 203 -8.47 6.62 7.94
CA PHE A 203 -7.83 5.71 8.89
C PHE A 203 -7.25 6.42 10.10
N PHE A 204 -6.44 7.47 9.90
CA PHE A 204 -5.83 8.19 11.01
C PHE A 204 -6.89 8.81 11.92
N TYR A 205 -7.97 9.34 11.34
CA TYR A 205 -9.11 9.87 12.09
C TYR A 205 -9.77 8.79 12.95
N LEU A 206 -10.13 7.64 12.36
CA LEU A 206 -10.74 6.52 13.08
C LEU A 206 -9.80 5.96 14.16
N TYR A 207 -8.50 5.88 13.88
CA TYR A 207 -7.51 5.38 14.81
C TYR A 207 -7.36 6.29 16.04
N ILE A 208 -7.18 7.59 15.83
CA ILE A 208 -7.04 8.56 16.93
C ILE A 208 -8.31 8.57 17.79
N THR A 209 -9.47 8.69 17.16
CA THR A 209 -10.75 8.84 17.87
C THR A 209 -11.15 7.56 18.62
N ARG A 210 -11.03 6.37 18.01
CA ARG A 210 -11.50 5.13 18.65
C ARG A 210 -10.47 4.45 19.52
N VAL A 211 -9.18 4.51 19.16
CA VAL A 211 -8.15 3.71 19.83
C VAL A 211 -7.42 4.52 20.89
N ILE A 212 -7.01 5.74 20.56
CA ILE A 212 -6.31 6.59 21.54
C ILE A 212 -7.33 7.17 22.51
N TRP A 213 -8.32 7.91 22.02
CA TRP A 213 -9.28 8.59 22.88
C TRP A 213 -10.27 7.62 23.54
N GLY A 214 -10.70 6.57 22.85
CA GLY A 214 -11.56 5.53 23.44
C GLY A 214 -10.91 4.80 24.62
N ARG A 215 -9.59 4.55 24.59
CA ARG A 215 -8.85 3.98 25.73
C ARG A 215 -8.72 4.96 26.89
N THR A 216 -8.53 6.25 26.60
CA THR A 216 -8.47 7.30 27.63
C THR A 216 -9.80 7.43 28.37
N LEU A 217 -10.93 7.33 27.68
CA LEU A 217 -12.27 7.40 28.30
C LEU A 217 -12.55 6.21 29.22
N LEU A 218 -12.26 4.98 28.78
CA LEU A 218 -12.43 3.79 29.62
C LEU A 218 -11.54 3.81 30.88
N GLN A 219 -10.36 4.42 30.82
CA GLN A 219 -9.51 4.62 31.99
C GLN A 219 -10.01 5.70 32.94
N CYS A 220 -10.81 6.67 32.47
CA CYS A 220 -11.43 7.68 33.32
C CYS A 220 -12.70 7.17 34.01
N ASP A 221 -13.43 6.23 33.41
CA ASP A 221 -14.65 5.65 34.01
C ASP A 221 -14.34 4.58 35.08
N GLU A 222 -13.10 4.09 35.16
CA GLU A 222 -12.63 3.14 36.19
C GLU A 222 -11.99 3.82 37.43
N VAL A 223 -12.05 5.16 37.54
CA VAL A 223 -11.54 5.95 38.68
C VAL A 223 -12.70 6.67 39.39
#